data_AF-A0A2T1E5E7-F1
#
_entry.id   AF-A0A2T1E5E7-F1
#
_cell.length_a   1.000
_cell.length_b   1.000
_cell.length_c   1.000
_cell.angle_alpha   90.00
_cell.angle_beta   90.00
_cell.angle_gamma   90.00
#
_symmetry.space_group_name_H-M   'P 1'
#
loop_
_entity.id
_entity.type
_entity.pdbx_description
1 polymer ?
#
loop_
_entity_poly.entity_id
_entity_poly.type
_entity_poly.pdbx_seq_one_letter_code
_entity_poly.pdbx_strand_id
1 'polypeptide(L)'
;MESITIETDLSRGQINKFKCLFKSMKIHNGRAYLPILEMHGVLLTNSRQSAANIVKAHDRIIKPHQEGEYLRPSGVYVLLESLCDENPAKSLGYRASLAFITAELANNPELARSNQIAAAVIGRSATNTIAIVKRNALRCALSHVEFNSKVKCDIHHIEGKSEQPNLVDETSNLIPLTDAIHKEYHTWVSVNKKAITRQTLKEFAKRHDYNAKLTA
;
A
#
# COMPACT_ATOMS: atom_id res chain seq x y z
N MET A 1 -8.69 25.31 -20.08
CA MET A 1 -7.96 24.42 -19.15
C MET A 1 -8.43 24.75 -17.77
N GLU A 2 -9.20 23.86 -17.14
CA GLU A 2 -9.56 24.00 -15.73
C GLU A 2 -8.29 23.88 -14.90
N SER A 3 -8.03 24.87 -14.04
CA SER A 3 -6.90 24.84 -13.13
C SER A 3 -7.29 24.03 -11.89
N ILE A 4 -6.56 22.95 -11.64
CA ILE A 4 -6.71 22.21 -10.38
C ILE A 4 -6.07 23.06 -9.28
N THR A 5 -6.86 23.50 -8.32
CA THR A 5 -6.37 24.20 -7.12
C THR A 5 -6.21 23.18 -6.00
N ILE A 6 -4.99 23.00 -5.51
CA ILE A 6 -4.70 22.13 -4.35
C ILE A 6 -4.69 23.01 -3.10
N GLU A 7 -5.68 22.82 -2.24
CA GLU A 7 -5.69 23.42 -0.90
C GLU A 7 -4.72 22.65 0.01
N THR A 8 -3.76 23.36 0.61
CA THR A 8 -2.70 22.74 1.42
C THR A 8 -2.23 23.67 2.53
N ASP A 9 -1.81 23.06 3.65
CA ASP A 9 -1.08 23.70 4.75
C ASP A 9 0.44 23.79 4.50
N LEU A 10 0.93 23.27 3.36
CA LEU A 10 2.33 23.33 3.00
C LEU A 10 2.79 24.78 2.80
N SER A 11 3.91 25.11 3.44
CA SER A 11 4.55 26.42 3.28
C SER A 11 5.02 26.64 1.83
N ARG A 12 5.12 27.91 1.40
CA ARG A 12 5.74 28.27 0.10
C ARG A 12 7.14 27.67 -0.07
N GLY A 13 7.90 27.58 1.03
CA GLY A 13 9.22 26.94 1.05
C GLY A 13 9.16 25.44 0.75
N GLN A 14 8.14 24.74 1.24
CA GLN A 14 7.90 23.33 0.88
C GLN A 14 7.51 23.19 -0.58
N ILE A 15 6.58 24.01 -1.09
CA ILE A 15 6.17 23.99 -2.50
C ILE A 15 7.37 24.20 -3.44
N ASN A 16 8.30 25.11 -3.10
CA ASN A 16 9.51 25.30 -3.91
C ASN A 16 10.43 24.07 -3.90
N LYS A 17 10.49 23.31 -2.81
CA LYS A 17 11.26 22.05 -2.76
C LYS A 17 10.68 20.98 -3.69
N PHE A 18 9.36 20.95 -3.92
CA PHE A 18 8.77 20.07 -4.95
C PHE A 18 9.30 20.38 -6.34
N LYS A 19 9.44 21.67 -6.70
CA LYS A 19 10.01 22.05 -8.00
C LYS A 19 11.45 21.55 -8.16
N CYS A 20 12.26 21.57 -7.09
CA CYS A 20 13.60 21.01 -7.09
C CYS A 20 13.59 19.49 -7.31
N LEU A 21 12.70 18.77 -6.61
CA LEU A 21 12.53 17.33 -6.79
C LEU A 21 12.23 16.96 -8.24
N PHE A 22 11.26 17.64 -8.88
CA PHE A 22 10.87 17.34 -10.26
C PHE A 22 11.93 17.73 -11.29
N LYS A 23 12.69 18.81 -11.05
CA LYS A 23 13.85 19.17 -11.90
C LYS A 23 14.94 18.10 -11.85
N SER A 24 15.10 17.40 -10.73
CA SER A 24 16.12 16.37 -10.53
C SER A 24 15.61 14.94 -10.77
N MET A 25 14.34 14.79 -11.16
CA MET A 25 13.75 13.50 -11.51
C MET A 25 14.41 12.93 -12.76
N LYS A 26 14.71 11.63 -12.74
CA LYS A 26 15.23 10.90 -13.91
C LYS A 26 14.13 10.05 -14.53
N ILE A 27 14.11 10.00 -15.85
CA ILE A 27 13.31 9.04 -16.62
C ILE A 27 14.26 8.00 -17.20
N HIS A 28 14.09 6.74 -16.81
CA HIS A 28 14.89 5.63 -17.34
C HIS A 28 13.98 4.46 -17.71
N ASN A 29 14.07 3.99 -18.96
CA ASN A 29 13.19 2.96 -19.54
C ASN A 29 11.69 3.24 -19.35
N GLY A 30 11.27 4.50 -19.57
CA GLY A 30 9.88 4.91 -19.40
C GLY A 30 9.38 4.92 -17.94
N ARG A 31 10.30 5.01 -16.97
CA ARG A 31 9.96 5.05 -15.54
C ARG A 31 10.57 6.27 -14.85
N ALA A 32 9.77 6.94 -14.01
CA ALA A 32 10.25 8.01 -13.14
C ALA A 32 11.03 7.46 -11.95
N TYR A 33 12.11 8.17 -11.64
CA TYR A 33 12.97 7.97 -10.49
C TYR A 33 13.18 9.32 -9.82
N LEU A 34 12.64 9.46 -8.62
CA LEU A 34 12.71 10.67 -7.82
C LEU A 34 13.90 10.55 -6.85
N PRO A 35 14.84 11.52 -6.84
CA PRO A 35 16.05 11.42 -6.03
C PRO A 35 15.75 11.56 -4.53
N ILE A 36 16.27 10.63 -3.73
CA ILE A 36 16.01 10.57 -2.28
C ILE A 36 16.49 11.83 -1.55
N LEU A 37 17.63 12.40 -1.96
CA LEU A 37 18.19 13.60 -1.33
C LEU A 37 17.30 14.84 -1.49
N GLU A 38 16.46 14.90 -2.54
CA GLU A 38 15.52 16.01 -2.75
C GLU A 38 14.15 15.76 -2.10
N MET A 39 13.96 14.62 -1.43
CA MET A 39 12.68 14.27 -0.77
C MET A 39 12.40 15.04 0.50
N HIS A 40 13.33 15.84 1.01
CA HIS A 40 13.15 16.53 2.28
C HIS A 40 11.93 17.47 2.30
N GLY A 41 11.56 18.06 1.16
CA GLY A 41 10.31 18.81 1.02
C GLY A 41 9.06 17.93 1.12
N VAL A 42 9.08 16.76 0.47
CA VAL A 42 7.99 15.77 0.44
C VAL A 42 7.80 15.11 1.80
N LEU A 43 8.89 14.81 2.50
CA LEU A 43 8.89 14.12 3.79
C LEU A 43 8.77 15.08 4.98
N LEU A 44 8.41 16.34 4.71
CA LEU A 44 8.18 17.38 5.72
C LEU A 44 9.35 17.51 6.70
N THR A 45 10.57 17.49 6.17
CA THR A 45 11.80 17.57 6.95
C THR A 45 12.72 18.69 6.46
N ASN A 46 13.64 19.09 7.33
CA ASN A 46 14.47 20.27 7.15
C ASN A 46 15.82 19.98 6.49
N SER A 47 16.20 18.70 6.35
CA SER A 47 17.49 18.33 5.78
C SER A 47 17.41 17.14 4.83
N ARG A 48 18.29 17.13 3.83
CA ARG A 48 18.48 16.01 2.90
C ARG A 48 18.87 14.72 3.63
N GLN A 49 19.69 14.85 4.68
CA GLN A 49 20.13 13.70 5.48
C GLN A 49 18.97 13.07 6.25
N SER A 50 18.09 13.89 6.83
CA SER A 50 16.88 13.40 7.50
C SER A 50 15.96 12.66 6.52
N ALA A 51 15.83 13.15 5.29
CA ALA A 51 15.07 12.46 4.24
C ALA A 51 15.68 11.09 3.92
N ALA A 52 17.00 11.02 3.72
CA ALA A 52 17.70 9.75 3.49
C ALA A 52 17.53 8.76 4.65
N ASN A 53 17.59 9.24 5.89
CA ASN A 53 17.40 8.41 7.09
C ASN A 53 15.97 7.85 7.17
N ILE A 54 14.95 8.66 6.86
CA ILE A 54 13.55 8.22 6.80
C ILE A 54 13.40 7.12 5.74
N VAL A 55 13.90 7.36 4.53
CA VAL A 55 13.83 6.37 3.45
C VAL A 55 14.51 5.07 3.84
N LYS A 56 15.72 5.14 4.43
CA LYS A 56 16.46 3.96 4.89
C LYS A 56 15.72 3.19 5.99
N ALA A 57 15.02 3.87 6.89
CA ALA A 57 14.19 3.20 7.91
C ALA A 57 13.02 2.41 7.30
N HIS A 58 12.57 2.77 6.09
CA HIS A 58 11.43 2.19 5.39
C HIS A 58 11.84 1.36 4.15
N ASP A 59 13.12 1.00 4.03
CA ASP A 59 13.70 0.34 2.86
C ASP A 59 12.94 -0.94 2.46
N ARG A 60 12.51 -1.70 3.48
CA ARG A 60 11.77 -2.95 3.33
C ARG A 60 10.46 -2.80 2.57
N ILE A 61 9.75 -1.67 2.74
CA ILE A 61 8.43 -1.45 2.15
C ILE A 61 8.50 -0.68 0.82
N ILE A 62 9.52 0.17 0.61
CA ILE A 62 9.62 1.03 -0.58
C ILE A 62 10.53 0.49 -1.68
N LYS A 63 11.45 -0.43 -1.36
CA LYS A 63 12.39 -1.10 -2.30
C LYS A 63 13.05 -0.10 -3.28
N PRO A 64 13.95 0.79 -2.81
CA PRO A 64 14.57 1.83 -3.64
C PRO A 64 15.39 1.27 -4.80
N HIS A 65 15.57 2.08 -5.84
CA HIS A 65 16.30 1.70 -7.06
C HIS A 65 17.70 2.30 -7.07
N GLN A 66 18.68 1.50 -7.53
CA GLN A 66 20.12 1.81 -7.42
C GLN A 66 20.49 2.19 -5.98
N GLU A 67 20.70 1.16 -5.14
CA GLU A 67 21.12 1.23 -3.72
C GLU A 67 20.88 2.58 -3.02
N GLY A 68 19.60 2.94 -2.81
CA GLY A 68 19.24 4.10 -1.97
C GLY A 68 19.43 5.48 -2.59
N GLU A 69 19.61 5.60 -3.92
CA GLU A 69 19.69 6.91 -4.57
C GLU A 69 18.34 7.44 -5.07
N TYR A 70 17.45 6.55 -5.53
CA TYR A 70 16.16 6.94 -6.12
C TYR A 70 14.98 6.12 -5.60
N LEU A 71 13.81 6.78 -5.55
CA LEU A 71 12.51 6.16 -5.32
C LEU A 71 11.64 6.26 -6.56
N ARG A 72 10.89 5.19 -6.82
CA ARG A 72 9.77 5.28 -7.77
C ARG A 72 8.61 6.04 -7.12
N PRO A 73 7.76 6.73 -7.89
CA PRO A 73 6.59 7.40 -7.32
C PRO A 73 5.69 6.48 -6.50
N SER A 74 5.55 5.20 -6.89
CA SER A 74 4.85 4.19 -6.11
C SER A 74 5.47 3.95 -4.73
N GLY A 75 6.80 3.95 -4.64
CA GLY A 75 7.51 3.84 -3.36
C GLY A 75 7.33 5.09 -2.50
N VAL A 76 7.24 6.27 -3.11
CA VAL A 76 6.91 7.52 -2.39
C VAL A 76 5.47 7.50 -1.85
N TYR A 77 4.52 6.96 -2.62
CA TYR A 77 3.14 6.77 -2.16
C TYR A 77 3.09 5.90 -0.90
N VAL A 78 3.69 4.70 -0.97
CA VAL A 78 3.72 3.76 0.17
C VAL A 78 4.41 4.38 1.38
N LEU A 79 5.50 5.12 1.17
CA LEU A 79 6.20 5.83 2.25
C LEU A 79 5.31 6.87 2.94
N LEU A 80 4.64 7.71 2.16
CA LEU A 80 3.82 8.79 2.71
C LEU A 80 2.59 8.27 3.46
N GLU A 81 1.97 7.19 2.99
CA GLU A 81 0.88 6.53 3.72
C GLU A 81 1.39 5.90 5.04
N SER A 82 2.54 5.20 5.05
CA SER A 82 3.15 4.68 6.28
C SER A 82 3.42 5.80 7.30
N LEU A 83 3.93 6.94 6.82
CA LEU A 83 4.19 8.11 7.67
C LEU A 83 2.92 8.80 8.16
N CYS A 84 1.79 8.68 7.47
CA CYS A 84 0.50 9.14 7.97
C CYS A 84 0.06 8.34 9.20
N ASP A 85 0.26 7.02 9.16
CA ASP A 85 -0.08 6.12 10.26
C ASP A 85 0.86 6.31 11.46
N GLU A 86 2.17 6.48 11.19
CA GLU A 86 3.19 6.70 12.23
C GLU A 86 3.10 8.10 12.87
N ASN A 87 2.69 9.12 12.11
CA ASN A 87 2.58 10.49 12.60
C ASN A 87 1.26 11.16 12.14
N PRO A 88 0.14 10.86 12.84
CA PRO A 88 -1.17 11.38 12.48
C PRO A 88 -1.25 12.91 12.46
N ALA A 89 -0.47 13.60 13.29
CA ALA A 89 -0.41 15.05 13.34
C ALA A 89 0.12 15.69 12.05
N LYS A 90 0.88 14.94 11.24
CA LYS A 90 1.42 15.38 9.95
C LYS A 90 0.72 14.75 8.73
N SER A 91 -0.29 13.92 8.95
CA SER A 91 -0.98 13.16 7.90
C SER A 91 -1.53 14.05 6.77
N LEU A 92 -2.11 15.21 7.11
CA LEU A 92 -2.58 16.20 6.14
C LEU A 92 -1.45 16.69 5.23
N GLY A 93 -0.30 17.04 5.78
CA GLY A 93 0.87 17.48 5.00
C GLY A 93 1.45 16.37 4.11
N TYR A 94 1.43 15.12 4.57
CA TYR A 94 1.87 13.97 3.75
C TYR A 94 0.91 13.70 2.59
N ARG A 95 -0.40 13.74 2.85
CA ARG A 95 -1.43 13.60 1.80
C ARG A 95 -1.42 14.77 0.81
N ALA A 96 -1.17 15.98 1.29
CA ALA A 96 -0.97 17.14 0.41
C ALA A 96 0.28 16.95 -0.47
N SER A 97 1.39 16.48 0.12
CA SER A 97 2.62 16.16 -0.63
C SER A 97 2.37 15.13 -1.72
N LEU A 98 1.54 14.12 -1.42
CA LEU A 98 1.12 13.13 -2.38
C LEU A 98 0.26 13.73 -3.51
N ALA A 99 -0.72 14.58 -3.17
CA ALA A 99 -1.56 15.24 -4.16
C ALA A 99 -0.74 16.11 -5.11
N PHE A 100 0.24 16.86 -4.60
CA PHE A 100 1.18 17.63 -5.43
C PHE A 100 1.98 16.74 -6.37
N ILE A 101 2.48 15.61 -5.87
CA ILE A 101 3.23 14.67 -6.72
C ILE A 101 2.33 14.10 -7.81
N THR A 102 1.12 13.66 -7.47
CA THR A 102 0.18 13.12 -8.44
C THR A 102 -0.22 14.16 -9.49
N ALA A 103 -0.46 15.41 -9.11
CA ALA A 103 -0.80 16.47 -10.05
C ALA A 103 0.33 16.78 -11.03
N GLU A 104 1.58 16.86 -10.53
CA GLU A 104 2.76 17.05 -11.38
C GLU A 104 2.97 15.86 -12.32
N LEU A 105 2.80 14.62 -11.82
CA LEU A 105 2.91 13.42 -12.66
C LEU A 105 1.75 13.27 -13.66
N ALA A 106 0.55 13.74 -13.34
CA ALA A 106 -0.61 13.70 -14.24
C ALA A 106 -0.42 14.61 -15.46
N ASN A 107 0.31 15.72 -15.29
CA ASN A 107 0.76 16.57 -16.39
C ASN A 107 1.93 15.95 -17.21
N ASN A 108 2.38 14.74 -16.85
CA ASN A 108 3.44 13.98 -17.52
C ASN A 108 2.91 12.56 -17.91
N PRO A 109 2.29 12.40 -19.10
CA PRO A 109 1.56 11.20 -19.50
C PRO A 109 2.35 9.87 -19.39
N GLU A 110 3.65 9.91 -19.68
CA GLU A 110 4.55 8.74 -19.57
C GLU A 110 4.75 8.28 -18.11
N LEU A 111 4.66 9.20 -17.14
CA LEU A 111 4.81 8.90 -15.73
C LEU A 111 3.51 8.39 -15.11
N ALA A 112 2.38 8.96 -15.51
CA ALA A 112 1.05 8.40 -15.20
C ALA A 112 0.94 6.96 -15.71
N ARG A 113 1.40 6.71 -16.94
CA ARG A 113 1.49 5.35 -17.52
C ARG A 113 2.41 4.44 -16.71
N SER A 114 3.56 4.93 -16.25
CA SER A 114 4.48 4.16 -15.41
C SER A 114 3.86 3.74 -14.07
N ASN A 115 3.10 4.62 -13.42
CA ASN A 115 2.37 4.31 -12.19
C ASN A 115 1.25 3.29 -12.43
N GLN A 116 0.53 3.40 -13.56
CA GLN A 116 -0.46 2.39 -13.95
C GLN A 116 0.20 1.03 -14.22
N ILE A 117 1.38 1.00 -14.87
CA ILE A 117 2.16 -0.22 -15.08
C ILE A 117 2.62 -0.80 -13.74
N ALA A 118 3.10 0.02 -12.81
CA ALA A 118 3.51 -0.44 -11.47
C ALA A 118 2.33 -1.02 -10.68
N ALA A 119 1.18 -0.35 -10.69
CA ALA A 119 -0.06 -0.85 -10.10
C ALA A 119 -0.51 -2.17 -10.76
N ALA A 120 -0.40 -2.28 -12.08
CA ALA A 120 -0.69 -3.52 -12.81
C ALA A 120 0.30 -4.65 -12.48
N VAL A 121 1.58 -4.35 -12.26
CA VAL A 121 2.60 -5.32 -11.84
C VAL A 121 2.31 -5.82 -10.41
N ILE A 122 1.99 -4.92 -9.47
CA ILE A 122 1.60 -5.30 -8.10
C ILE A 122 0.31 -6.13 -8.14
N GLY A 123 -0.69 -5.72 -8.92
CA GLY A 123 -1.92 -6.47 -9.11
C GLY A 123 -1.69 -7.86 -9.69
N ARG A 124 -0.75 -7.99 -10.65
CA ARG A 124 -0.36 -9.29 -11.21
C ARG A 124 0.39 -10.16 -10.19
N SER A 125 1.29 -9.58 -9.40
CA SER A 125 1.98 -10.26 -8.30
C SER A 125 0.96 -10.83 -7.30
N ALA A 126 0.06 -9.98 -6.80
CA ALA A 126 -1.00 -10.37 -5.88
C ALA A 126 -1.91 -11.47 -6.46
N THR A 127 -2.31 -11.35 -7.73
CA THR A 127 -3.13 -12.38 -8.41
C THR A 127 -2.41 -13.71 -8.49
N ASN A 128 -1.11 -13.72 -8.80
CA ASN A 128 -0.30 -14.93 -8.84
C ASN A 128 -0.17 -15.57 -7.45
N THR A 129 0.12 -14.78 -6.41
CA THR A 129 0.19 -15.27 -5.03
C THR A 129 -1.14 -15.88 -4.58
N ILE A 130 -2.26 -15.19 -4.82
CA ILE A 130 -3.61 -15.69 -4.53
C ILE A 130 -3.85 -17.04 -5.23
N ALA A 131 -3.49 -17.15 -6.51
CA ALA A 131 -3.66 -18.40 -7.27
C ALA A 131 -2.82 -19.55 -6.69
N ILE A 132 -1.59 -19.26 -6.23
CA ILE A 132 -0.72 -20.25 -5.57
C ILE A 132 -1.35 -20.72 -4.25
N VAL A 133 -1.76 -19.79 -3.38
CA VAL A 133 -2.40 -20.14 -2.09
C VAL A 133 -3.68 -20.94 -2.33
N LYS A 134 -4.52 -20.52 -3.29
CA LYS A 134 -5.76 -21.22 -3.63
C LYS A 134 -5.53 -22.64 -4.15
N ARG A 135 -4.50 -22.85 -4.97
CA ARG A 135 -4.15 -24.17 -5.51
C ARG A 135 -3.65 -25.12 -4.41
N ASN A 136 -2.92 -24.60 -3.44
CA ASN A 136 -2.31 -25.41 -2.37
C ASN A 136 -3.26 -25.63 -1.18
N ALA A 137 -4.38 -24.91 -1.12
CA ALA A 137 -5.33 -25.00 -0.02
C ALA A 137 -6.23 -26.24 -0.16
N LEU A 138 -6.18 -27.13 0.84
CA LEU A 138 -7.04 -28.31 0.91
C LEU A 138 -8.27 -28.09 1.82
N ARG A 139 -8.13 -27.22 2.82
CA ARG A 139 -9.14 -26.99 3.87
C ARG A 139 -9.26 -25.52 4.21
N CYS A 140 -10.46 -25.11 4.60
CA CYS A 140 -10.71 -23.78 5.14
C CYS A 140 -9.87 -23.56 6.41
N ALA A 141 -9.19 -22.41 6.49
CA ALA A 141 -8.33 -22.06 7.60
C ALA A 141 -9.09 -21.87 8.93
N LEU A 142 -10.38 -21.51 8.89
CA LEU A 142 -11.19 -21.29 10.08
C LEU A 142 -12.00 -22.52 10.49
N SER A 143 -12.76 -23.10 9.55
CA SER A 143 -13.67 -24.22 9.85
C SER A 143 -13.07 -25.60 9.62
N HIS A 144 -11.88 -25.69 9.03
CA HIS A 144 -11.23 -26.95 8.61
C HIS A 144 -12.02 -27.82 7.61
N VAL A 145 -13.13 -27.30 7.07
CA VAL A 145 -13.90 -27.96 6.02
C VAL A 145 -13.05 -28.11 4.76
N GLU A 146 -13.07 -29.30 4.16
CA GLU A 146 -12.35 -29.57 2.91
C GLU A 146 -12.97 -28.85 1.71
N PHE A 147 -12.09 -28.29 0.87
CA PHE A 147 -12.50 -27.71 -0.40
C PHE A 147 -12.73 -28.82 -1.45
N ASN A 148 -13.78 -28.66 -2.24
CA ASN A 148 -14.14 -29.60 -3.31
C ASN A 148 -15.06 -28.90 -4.32
N SER A 149 -15.66 -29.67 -5.25
CA SER A 149 -16.57 -29.13 -6.26
C SER A 149 -17.80 -28.42 -5.70
N LYS A 150 -18.22 -28.73 -4.47
CA LYS A 150 -19.35 -28.13 -3.75
C LYS A 150 -18.92 -27.03 -2.78
N VAL A 151 -17.71 -27.10 -2.23
CA VAL A 151 -17.16 -26.13 -1.28
C VAL A 151 -16.05 -25.32 -1.95
N LYS A 152 -16.42 -24.14 -2.45
CA LYS A 152 -15.48 -23.24 -3.13
C LYS A 152 -14.49 -22.63 -2.14
N CYS A 153 -13.21 -22.62 -2.55
CA CYS A 153 -12.13 -21.93 -1.87
C CYS A 153 -12.03 -20.48 -2.36
N ASP A 154 -12.11 -19.53 -1.44
CA ASP A 154 -11.80 -18.13 -1.66
C ASP A 154 -10.62 -17.71 -0.80
N ILE A 155 -9.83 -16.78 -1.31
CA ILE A 155 -8.67 -16.25 -0.58
C ILE A 155 -9.03 -14.91 0.02
N HIS A 156 -8.80 -14.81 1.32
CA HIS A 156 -9.02 -13.61 2.09
C HIS A 156 -7.70 -12.99 2.53
N HIS A 157 -7.59 -11.67 2.46
CA HIS A 157 -6.47 -10.89 2.99
C HIS A 157 -6.70 -10.65 4.49
N ILE A 158 -5.80 -11.11 5.37
CA ILE A 158 -5.91 -10.96 6.82
C ILE A 158 -5.90 -9.48 7.21
N GLU A 159 -4.89 -8.75 6.77
CA GLU A 159 -4.86 -7.29 6.75
C GLU A 159 -5.38 -6.84 5.39
N GLY A 160 -6.44 -6.02 5.39
CA GLY A 160 -7.07 -5.58 4.17
C GLY A 160 -6.13 -4.77 3.26
N LYS A 161 -6.41 -4.79 1.96
CA LYS A 161 -5.57 -4.13 0.93
C LYS A 161 -5.47 -2.62 1.13
N SER A 162 -6.49 -2.03 1.73
CA SER A 162 -6.55 -0.60 2.03
C SER A 162 -5.76 -0.26 3.29
N GLU A 163 -5.74 -1.17 4.26
CA GLU A 163 -5.10 -1.02 5.56
C GLU A 163 -3.59 -1.35 5.52
N GLN A 164 -3.18 -2.32 4.71
CA GLN A 164 -1.78 -2.76 4.57
C GLN A 164 -1.46 -3.14 3.11
N PRO A 165 -1.35 -2.16 2.19
CA PRO A 165 -1.12 -2.40 0.76
C PRO A 165 0.22 -3.10 0.46
N ASN A 166 1.22 -2.94 1.33
CA ASN A 166 2.52 -3.61 1.27
C ASN A 166 2.45 -5.13 1.52
N LEU A 167 1.33 -5.64 2.04
CA LEU A 167 1.12 -7.07 2.33
C LEU A 167 0.21 -7.76 1.30
N VAL A 168 -0.11 -7.08 0.19
CA VAL A 168 -1.13 -7.57 -0.78
C VAL A 168 -0.73 -8.84 -1.52
N ASP A 169 0.58 -9.06 -1.72
CA ASP A 169 1.16 -10.22 -2.40
C ASP A 169 1.96 -11.14 -1.47
N GLU A 170 1.89 -10.91 -0.16
CA GLU A 170 2.53 -11.72 0.88
C GLU A 170 1.67 -12.93 1.25
N THR A 171 2.21 -14.14 1.07
CA THR A 171 1.48 -15.39 1.37
C THR A 171 1.03 -15.50 2.82
N SER A 172 1.79 -14.93 3.77
CA SER A 172 1.48 -14.90 5.20
C SER A 172 0.27 -14.01 5.54
N ASN A 173 -0.11 -13.10 4.63
CA ASN A 173 -1.29 -12.26 4.76
C ASN A 173 -2.53 -12.85 4.06
N LEU A 174 -2.45 -14.09 3.56
CA LEU A 174 -3.52 -14.73 2.82
C LEU A 174 -4.00 -15.99 3.55
N ILE A 175 -5.32 -16.13 3.69
CA ILE A 175 -5.93 -17.35 4.22
C ILE A 175 -7.01 -17.89 3.28
N PRO A 176 -7.08 -19.22 3.10
CA PRO A 176 -8.16 -19.83 2.36
C PRO A 176 -9.41 -19.99 3.24
N LEU A 177 -10.53 -19.40 2.80
CA LEU A 177 -11.84 -19.48 3.43
C LEU A 177 -12.84 -20.17 2.49
N THR A 178 -13.93 -20.68 3.05
CA THR A 178 -15.09 -20.98 2.21
C THR A 178 -15.74 -19.66 1.77
N ASP A 179 -16.37 -19.64 0.59
CA ASP A 179 -17.12 -18.47 0.10
C ASP A 179 -18.16 -17.98 1.12
N ALA A 180 -18.82 -18.90 1.83
CA ALA A 180 -19.78 -18.58 2.88
C ALA A 180 -19.14 -17.81 4.04
N ILE A 181 -18.05 -18.35 4.62
CA ILE A 181 -17.35 -17.72 5.75
C ILE A 181 -16.73 -16.39 5.34
N HIS A 182 -16.20 -16.31 4.11
CA HIS A 182 -15.62 -15.09 3.57
C HIS A 182 -16.65 -13.95 3.51
N LYS A 183 -17.83 -14.22 2.94
CA LYS A 183 -18.93 -13.25 2.85
C LYS A 183 -19.50 -12.89 4.22
N GLU A 184 -19.65 -13.87 5.09
CA GLU A 184 -20.15 -13.67 6.45
C GLU A 184 -19.23 -12.74 7.25
N TYR A 185 -17.91 -12.95 7.16
CA TYR A 185 -16.93 -12.08 7.79
C TYR A 185 -17.03 -10.63 7.28
N HIS A 186 -17.03 -10.41 5.96
CA HIS A 186 -17.16 -9.07 5.40
C HIS A 186 -18.48 -8.38 5.78
N THR A 187 -19.57 -9.15 5.84
CA THR A 187 -20.87 -8.66 6.30
C THR A 187 -20.79 -8.23 7.76
N TRP A 188 -20.21 -9.07 8.62
CA TRP A 188 -20.04 -8.78 10.04
C TRP A 188 -19.17 -7.54 10.28
N VAL A 189 -18.02 -7.44 9.60
CA VAL A 189 -17.12 -6.27 9.70
C VAL A 189 -17.85 -4.98 9.29
N SER A 190 -18.58 -5.02 8.17
CA SER A 190 -19.34 -3.87 7.65
C SER A 190 -20.45 -3.43 8.62
N VAL A 191 -21.27 -4.37 9.09
CA VAL A 191 -22.37 -4.10 10.04
C VAL A 191 -21.85 -3.49 11.34
N ASN A 192 -20.68 -3.92 11.81
CA ASN A 192 -20.06 -3.43 13.04
C ASN A 192 -19.13 -2.23 12.83
N LYS A 193 -19.03 -1.70 11.60
CA LYS A 193 -18.14 -0.57 11.22
C LYS A 193 -16.69 -0.77 11.67
N LYS A 194 -16.18 -1.99 11.52
CA LYS A 194 -14.80 -2.37 11.85
C LYS A 194 -13.90 -2.33 10.60
N ALA A 195 -12.59 -2.24 10.79
CA ALA A 195 -11.60 -2.40 9.72
C ALA A 195 -11.31 -3.89 9.45
N ILE A 196 -10.79 -4.24 8.28
CA ILE A 196 -10.37 -5.61 7.96
C ILE A 196 -8.95 -5.81 8.50
N THR A 197 -8.85 -6.50 9.64
CA THR A 197 -7.56 -6.73 10.32
C THR A 197 -7.48 -8.15 10.89
N ARG A 198 -6.26 -8.58 11.26
CA ARG A 198 -6.06 -9.83 12.01
C ARG A 198 -6.85 -9.87 13.32
N GLN A 199 -6.98 -8.75 14.01
CA GLN A 199 -7.73 -8.69 15.26
C GLN A 199 -9.21 -8.97 15.03
N THR A 200 -9.83 -8.31 14.06
CA THR A 200 -11.25 -8.48 13.76
C THR A 200 -11.54 -9.88 13.22
N LEU A 201 -10.61 -10.46 12.48
CA LEU A 201 -10.71 -11.85 12.06
C LEU A 201 -10.65 -12.83 13.24
N LYS A 202 -9.77 -12.59 14.23
CA LYS A 202 -9.71 -13.38 15.48
C LYS A 202 -11.00 -13.26 16.29
N GLU A 203 -11.55 -12.04 16.41
CA GLU A 203 -12.83 -11.79 17.08
C GLU A 203 -13.98 -12.56 16.40
N PHE A 204 -14.05 -12.50 15.07
CA PHE A 204 -15.02 -13.24 14.28
C PHE A 204 -14.87 -14.75 14.48
N ALA A 205 -13.65 -15.28 14.37
CA ALA A 205 -13.40 -16.71 14.56
C ALA A 205 -13.83 -17.19 15.96
N LYS A 206 -13.53 -16.42 17.00
CA LYS A 206 -13.95 -16.73 18.38
C LYS A 206 -15.46 -16.74 18.54
N ARG A 207 -16.18 -15.84 17.87
CA ARG A 207 -17.65 -15.75 17.95
C ARG A 207 -18.36 -16.95 17.33
N HIS A 208 -17.73 -17.60 16.35
CA HIS A 208 -18.28 -18.72 15.60
C HIS A 208 -17.66 -20.07 15.99
N ASP A 209 -16.92 -20.12 17.12
CA ASP A 209 -16.19 -21.32 17.59
C ASP A 209 -15.28 -21.96 16.52
N TYR A 210 -14.66 -21.12 15.68
CA TYR A 210 -13.66 -21.57 14.72
C TYR A 210 -12.31 -21.78 15.39
N ASN A 211 -11.60 -22.83 14.96
CA ASN A 211 -10.33 -23.24 15.55
C ASN A 211 -9.19 -22.39 14.97
N ALA A 212 -9.14 -21.12 15.35
CA ALA A 212 -8.19 -20.17 14.81
C ALA A 212 -6.78 -20.38 15.35
N LYS A 213 -6.03 -21.34 14.79
CA LYS A 213 -4.56 -21.22 14.70
C LYS A 213 -4.22 -20.20 13.62
N LEU A 214 -4.68 -18.97 13.77
CA LEU A 214 -4.23 -17.84 12.95
C LEU A 214 -2.78 -17.59 13.37
N THR A 215 -1.84 -18.08 12.55
CA THR A 215 -0.40 -18.01 12.80
C THR A 215 0.02 -16.59 13.19
N ALA A 216 0.89 -16.52 14.21
CA ALA A 216 1.35 -15.34 14.93
C ALA A 216 1.45 -14.06 14.08
#